data_AF-M3EQ86-F1
#
_entry.id   AF-M3EQ86-F1
#
_cell.length_a   1.000
_cell.length_b   1.000
_cell.length_c   1.000
_cell.angle_alpha   90.00
_cell.angle_beta   90.00
_cell.angle_gamma   90.00
#
_symmetry.space_group_name_H-M   'P 1'
#
loop_
_entity.id
_entity.type
_entity.pdbx_description
1 polymer ?
#
loop_
_entity_poly.entity_id
_entity_poly.type
_entity_poly.pdbx_seq_one_letter_code
_entity_poly.pdbx_strand_id
1 'polypeptide(L)'
;MWEHVPKIEYIPFGTFAVFPAFPSNGGKEFFPKFDHSHKILYMEKLLEVISFILQKSLNGRDRLSLSKLIYYADGVYFQKNAKLITNQTYIHLEDSPCALDFQSALLHLRKSGLIDIQPKLTEKGISGFQIVWTGELGEEAIDLNRQEKRIIRKVLENFKNAVYDENRVYPNLYENYIISPLFAEIPFSMDTLNTKIHFFKRKTLLNISGKIFKVLFSE
;
A
#
# COMPACT_ATOMS: atom_id res chain seq x y z
N MET A 1 4.74 -0.37 42.68
CA MET A 1 3.39 0.20 42.54
C MET A 1 3.17 0.36 41.05
N TRP A 2 2.44 -0.57 40.43
CA TRP A 2 2.23 -0.61 38.98
C TRP A 2 0.92 0.11 38.68
N GLU A 3 1.00 1.29 38.08
CA GLU A 3 -0.18 2.04 37.64
C GLU A 3 -0.50 1.70 36.18
N HIS A 4 -1.81 1.63 35.93
CA HIS A 4 -2.45 0.97 34.80
C HIS A 4 -2.09 1.57 33.43
N VAL A 5 -1.76 0.67 32.48
CA VAL A 5 -1.77 0.95 31.04
C VAL A 5 -3.23 0.83 30.56
N PRO A 6 -3.81 1.84 29.88
CA PRO A 6 -5.15 1.71 29.33
C PRO A 6 -5.14 0.75 28.14
N LYS A 7 -5.95 -0.31 28.24
CA LYS A 7 -6.31 -1.17 27.10
C LYS A 7 -7.25 -0.40 26.17
N ILE A 8 -7.03 -0.53 24.87
CA ILE A 8 -7.99 -0.09 23.85
C ILE A 8 -9.22 -0.99 23.98
N GLU A 9 -10.28 -0.48 24.60
CA GLU A 9 -11.58 -1.16 24.67
C GLU A 9 -12.45 -0.78 23.48
N TYR A 10 -12.98 -1.81 22.81
CA TYR A 10 -13.89 -1.71 21.68
C TYR A 10 -15.30 -1.38 22.20
N ILE A 11 -15.84 -0.23 21.83
CA ILE A 11 -17.23 0.15 22.14
C ILE A 11 -18.10 -0.17 20.93
N PRO A 12 -19.00 -1.18 20.99
CA PRO A 12 -19.99 -1.37 19.95
C PRO A 12 -21.02 -0.25 20.05
N PHE A 13 -21.09 0.61 19.04
CA PHE A 13 -22.12 1.65 18.98
C PHE A 13 -23.51 1.03 18.81
N GLY A 14 -24.31 1.17 19.87
CA GLY A 14 -25.73 0.88 19.88
C GLY A 14 -26.55 1.91 19.09
N THR A 15 -27.60 1.38 18.48
CA THR A 15 -28.83 1.98 17.93
C THR A 15 -29.27 3.32 18.51
N PHE A 16 -29.70 4.24 17.64
CA PHE A 16 -30.89 5.14 17.67
C PHE A 16 -30.74 6.14 16.49
N ALA A 17 -31.72 6.67 15.75
CA ALA A 17 -33.18 6.55 15.71
C ALA A 17 -33.70 7.05 14.33
N VAL A 18 -34.91 6.58 14.03
CA VAL A 18 -35.89 6.84 12.95
C VAL A 18 -36.10 8.31 12.53
N PHE A 19 -36.34 8.57 11.23
CA PHE A 19 -37.32 9.54 10.65
C PHE A 19 -37.53 9.28 9.13
N PRO A 20 -38.63 9.75 8.47
CA PRO A 20 -39.71 8.88 8.02
C PRO A 20 -39.76 8.52 6.51
N ALA A 21 -40.57 7.49 6.26
CA ALA A 21 -41.13 6.91 5.04
C ALA A 21 -41.02 7.64 3.68
N PHE A 22 -40.50 6.90 2.69
CA PHE A 22 -40.95 6.94 1.29
C PHE A 22 -41.24 5.50 0.82
N PRO A 23 -42.20 5.30 -0.10
CA PRO A 23 -42.92 4.05 -0.23
C PRO A 23 -42.12 2.97 -0.96
N SER A 24 -42.39 1.74 -0.53
CA SER A 24 -41.92 0.47 -1.04
C SER A 24 -42.16 0.31 -2.55
N ASN A 25 -41.10 0.08 -3.32
CA ASN A 25 -41.18 -0.75 -4.50
C ASN A 25 -40.20 -1.91 -4.37
N GLY A 26 -40.76 -3.12 -4.44
CA GLY A 26 -40.07 -4.37 -4.21
C GLY A 26 -38.97 -4.62 -5.23
N GLY A 27 -37.73 -4.52 -4.77
CA GLY A 27 -36.59 -5.22 -5.32
C GLY A 27 -35.85 -5.82 -4.13
N LYS A 28 -35.79 -7.14 -4.02
CA LYS A 28 -34.83 -7.80 -3.13
C LYS A 28 -33.45 -7.55 -3.73
N GLU A 29 -32.87 -6.39 -3.44
CA GLU A 29 -31.46 -6.15 -3.70
C GLU A 29 -30.67 -7.04 -2.75
N PHE A 30 -30.17 -8.14 -3.30
CA PHE A 30 -29.20 -9.02 -2.68
C PHE A 30 -27.85 -8.29 -2.63
N PHE A 31 -27.77 -7.22 -1.83
CA PHE A 31 -26.47 -6.72 -1.41
C PHE A 31 -25.98 -7.67 -0.34
N PRO A 32 -24.92 -8.46 -0.57
CA PRO A 32 -24.31 -9.20 0.52
C PRO A 32 -23.95 -8.17 1.58
N LYS A 33 -24.43 -8.38 2.82
CA LYS A 33 -23.94 -7.62 3.97
C LYS A 33 -22.43 -7.88 4.01
N PHE A 34 -21.65 -6.93 3.49
CA PHE A 34 -20.21 -7.01 3.54
C PHE A 34 -19.83 -7.01 5.01
N ASP A 35 -19.34 -8.15 5.49
CA ASP A 35 -18.90 -8.28 6.86
C ASP A 35 -17.64 -7.42 7.05
N HIS A 36 -17.85 -6.21 7.56
CA HIS A 36 -16.80 -5.21 7.76
C HIS A 36 -15.75 -5.69 8.77
N SER A 37 -16.12 -6.61 9.67
CA SER A 37 -15.22 -7.12 10.70
C SER A 37 -14.10 -8.00 10.12
N HIS A 38 -14.44 -8.90 9.19
CA HIS A 38 -13.48 -9.75 8.48
C HIS A 38 -12.53 -8.95 7.57
N LYS A 39 -13.03 -7.85 6.97
CA LYS A 39 -12.22 -6.99 6.12
C LYS A 39 -11.16 -6.22 6.91
N ILE A 40 -11.46 -5.81 8.14
CA ILE A 40 -10.51 -5.10 9.01
C ILE A 40 -9.34 -6.01 9.40
N LEU A 41 -9.61 -7.28 9.74
CA LEU A 41 -8.59 -8.30 10.04
C LEU A 41 -7.61 -8.51 8.87
N TYR A 42 -8.09 -8.45 7.62
CA TYR A 42 -7.25 -8.57 6.43
C TYR A 42 -6.35 -7.34 6.19
N MET A 43 -6.69 -6.20 6.78
CA MET A 43 -6.01 -4.92 6.57
C MET A 43 -5.08 -4.53 7.72
N GLU A 44 -5.04 -5.28 8.83
CA GLU A 44 -4.25 -4.95 10.02
C GLU A 44 -2.80 -4.64 9.67
N LYS A 45 -2.11 -5.54 8.97
CA LYS A 45 -0.71 -5.31 8.57
C LYS A 45 -0.53 -4.11 7.65
N LEU A 46 -1.49 -3.82 6.77
CA LEU A 46 -1.44 -2.62 5.92
C LEU A 46 -1.57 -1.34 6.77
N LEU A 47 -2.48 -1.33 7.74
CA LEU A 47 -2.65 -0.21 8.68
C LEU A 47 -1.37 0.02 9.50
N GLU A 48 -0.76 -1.05 10.00
CA GLU A 48 0.51 -0.99 10.74
C GLU A 48 1.65 -0.43 9.89
N VAL A 49 1.79 -0.88 8.64
CA VAL A 49 2.81 -0.38 7.71
C VAL A 49 2.59 1.09 7.37
N ILE A 50 1.36 1.51 7.07
CA ILE A 50 1.03 2.91 6.80
C ILE A 50 1.37 3.78 8.02
N SER A 51 0.93 3.35 9.21
CA SER A 51 1.17 4.06 10.47
C SER A 51 2.67 4.21 10.72
N PHE A 52 3.45 3.15 10.54
CA PHE A 52 4.90 3.18 10.71
C PHE A 52 5.59 4.14 9.73
N ILE A 53 5.20 4.11 8.44
CA ILE A 53 5.76 5.00 7.41
C ILE A 53 5.47 6.46 7.75
N LEU A 54 4.24 6.77 8.17
CA LEU A 54 3.81 8.14 8.47
C LEU A 54 4.43 8.67 9.78
N GLN A 55 4.54 7.85 10.83
CA GLN A 55 5.27 8.21 12.06
C GLN A 55 6.74 8.58 11.78
N LYS A 56 7.35 8.01 10.74
CA LYS A 56 8.72 8.31 10.31
C LYS A 56 8.84 9.40 9.25
N SER A 57 7.72 9.87 8.73
CA SER A 57 7.68 10.92 7.70
C SER A 57 7.15 12.22 8.34
N LEU A 58 8.04 12.97 8.99
CA LEU A 58 7.67 14.19 9.77
C LEU A 58 6.83 15.20 8.99
N ASN A 59 7.07 15.35 7.69
CA ASN A 59 6.34 16.28 6.82
C ASN A 59 5.13 15.62 6.11
N GLY A 60 4.72 14.43 6.56
CA GLY A 60 3.74 13.61 5.87
C GLY A 60 4.22 13.06 4.53
N ARG A 61 3.31 12.37 3.83
CA ARG A 61 3.51 11.85 2.47
C ARG A 61 2.27 12.13 1.62
N ASP A 62 2.48 12.44 0.35
CA ASP A 62 1.38 12.42 -0.61
C ASP A 62 0.91 10.98 -0.87
N ARG A 63 -0.30 10.83 -1.39
CA ARG A 63 -0.94 9.53 -1.64
C ARG A 63 -0.06 8.61 -2.50
N LEU A 64 0.55 9.15 -3.56
CA LEU A 64 1.32 8.36 -4.53
C LEU A 64 2.60 7.85 -3.91
N SER A 65 3.37 8.75 -3.29
CA SER A 65 4.60 8.41 -2.58
C SER A 65 4.35 7.36 -1.51
N LEU A 66 3.29 7.51 -0.71
CA LEU A 66 2.92 6.52 0.29
C LEU A 66 2.60 5.15 -0.32
N SER A 67 1.79 5.11 -1.39
CA SER A 67 1.45 3.88 -2.09
C SER A 67 2.68 3.13 -2.60
N LYS A 68 3.63 3.86 -3.23
CA LYS A 68 4.90 3.29 -3.71
C LYS A 68 5.77 2.78 -2.58
N LEU A 69 5.89 3.53 -1.48
CA LEU A 69 6.71 3.12 -0.33
C LEU A 69 6.23 1.80 0.28
N ILE A 70 4.91 1.58 0.35
CA ILE A 70 4.32 0.31 0.81
C ILE A 70 4.67 -0.80 -0.17
N TYR A 71 4.46 -0.60 -1.48
CA TYR A 71 4.83 -1.56 -2.53
C TYR A 71 6.32 -1.95 -2.46
N TYR A 72 7.22 -0.97 -2.29
CA TYR A 72 8.64 -1.23 -2.18
C TYR A 72 9.04 -1.94 -0.88
N ALA A 73 8.39 -1.62 0.24
CA ALA A 73 8.60 -2.34 1.49
C ALA A 73 8.23 -3.82 1.36
N ASP A 74 7.07 -4.10 0.78
CA ASP A 74 6.61 -5.46 0.52
C ASP A 74 7.52 -6.19 -0.47
N GLY A 75 7.91 -5.56 -1.58
CA GLY A 75 8.79 -6.19 -2.55
C GLY A 75 10.19 -6.50 -2.01
N VAL A 76 10.79 -5.59 -1.23
CA VAL A 76 12.09 -5.84 -0.59
C VAL A 76 12.00 -6.93 0.47
N TYR A 77 10.88 -7.02 1.19
CA TYR A 77 10.64 -8.08 2.16
C TYR A 77 10.39 -9.42 1.48
N PHE A 78 9.64 -9.43 0.38
CA PHE A 78 9.35 -10.60 -0.42
C PHE A 78 10.62 -11.26 -0.97
N GLN A 79 11.58 -10.49 -1.48
CA GLN A 79 12.86 -11.01 -1.96
C GLN A 79 13.62 -11.87 -0.94
N LYS A 80 13.38 -11.68 0.36
CA LYS A 80 14.06 -12.43 1.43
C LYS A 80 13.20 -13.51 2.06
N ASN A 81 11.89 -13.29 2.13
CA ASN A 81 10.99 -14.12 2.94
C ASN A 81 9.91 -14.83 2.11
N ALA A 82 9.83 -14.55 0.80
CA ALA A 82 8.79 -15.05 -0.11
C ALA A 82 7.35 -14.82 0.37
N LYS A 83 7.16 -13.77 1.17
CA LYS A 83 5.89 -13.30 1.70
C LYS A 83 5.90 -11.79 1.69
N LEU A 84 4.73 -11.16 1.66
CA LEU A 84 4.58 -9.72 1.79
C LEU A 84 4.40 -9.37 3.27
N ILE A 85 4.78 -8.15 3.67
CA ILE A 85 4.51 -7.66 5.03
C ILE A 85 3.01 -7.43 5.19
N THR A 86 2.40 -6.77 4.20
CA THR A 86 0.98 -6.38 4.27
C THR A 86 0.01 -7.49 3.83
N ASN A 87 0.51 -8.55 3.20
CA ASN A 87 -0.30 -9.58 2.50
C ASN A 87 -1.27 -9.02 1.46
N GLN A 88 -1.05 -7.79 0.97
CA GLN A 88 -1.93 -7.16 0.00
C GLN A 88 -1.64 -7.60 -1.42
N THR A 89 -2.69 -7.63 -2.22
CA THR A 89 -2.58 -7.68 -3.68
C THR A 89 -2.41 -6.26 -4.22
N TYR A 90 -1.55 -6.08 -5.21
CA TYR A 90 -1.26 -4.78 -5.80
C TYR A 90 -1.81 -4.69 -7.22
N ILE A 91 -2.41 -3.55 -7.56
CA ILE A 91 -2.87 -3.22 -8.91
C ILE A 91 -1.95 -2.15 -9.52
N HIS A 92 -1.66 -2.29 -10.81
CA HIS A 92 -1.02 -1.25 -11.60
C HIS A 92 -2.05 -0.16 -11.98
N LEU A 93 -1.90 1.05 -11.42
CA LEU A 93 -2.66 2.24 -11.82
C LEU A 93 -1.77 3.21 -12.61
N GLU A 94 -2.37 4.17 -13.31
CA GLU A 94 -1.66 5.10 -14.21
C GLU A 94 -0.51 5.85 -13.53
N ASP A 95 -0.67 6.12 -12.23
CA ASP A 95 0.23 6.95 -11.45
C ASP A 95 1.16 6.17 -10.51
N SER A 96 0.78 4.96 -10.09
CA SER A 96 1.51 4.18 -9.10
C SER A 96 0.98 2.75 -8.95
N PRO A 97 1.83 1.77 -8.53
CA PRO A 97 1.30 0.55 -7.92
C PRO A 97 0.51 0.91 -6.66
N CYS A 98 -0.62 0.23 -6.44
CA CYS A 98 -1.49 0.49 -5.30
C CYS A 98 -2.03 -0.80 -4.70
N ALA A 99 -1.95 -0.94 -3.38
CA ALA A 99 -2.57 -2.04 -2.67
C ALA A 99 -4.10 -1.94 -2.79
N LEU A 100 -4.78 -3.07 -3.01
CA LEU A 100 -6.23 -3.13 -3.20
C LEU A 100 -7.02 -2.40 -2.11
N ASP A 101 -6.64 -2.57 -0.85
CA ASP A 101 -7.35 -1.96 0.28
C ASP A 101 -6.75 -0.63 0.74
N PHE A 102 -5.86 0.00 -0.04
CA PHE A 102 -5.15 1.22 0.36
C PHE A 102 -6.09 2.37 0.73
N GLN A 103 -7.10 2.66 -0.10
CA GLN A 103 -8.06 3.74 0.17
C GLN A 103 -8.90 3.44 1.41
N SER A 104 -9.30 2.17 1.59
CA SER A 104 -10.03 1.72 2.78
C SER A 104 -9.18 1.91 4.03
N ALA A 105 -7.88 1.62 3.97
CA ALA A 105 -6.96 1.76 5.09
C ALA A 105 -6.77 3.22 5.51
N LEU A 106 -6.60 4.12 4.52
CA LEU A 106 -6.54 5.55 4.79
C LEU A 106 -7.84 6.09 5.41
N LEU A 107 -8.99 5.65 4.89
CA LEU A 107 -10.28 6.06 5.46
C LEU A 107 -10.43 5.59 6.91
N HIS A 108 -9.99 4.37 7.21
CA HIS A 108 -10.01 3.83 8.57
C HIS A 108 -9.12 4.65 9.51
N LEU A 109 -7.85 4.87 9.16
CA LEU A 109 -6.92 5.67 9.98
C LEU A 109 -7.43 7.09 10.20
N ARG A 110 -8.06 7.70 9.19
CA ARG A 110 -8.64 9.04 9.31
C ARG A 110 -9.84 9.06 10.26
N LYS A 111 -10.75 8.08 10.15
CA LYS A 111 -11.90 7.96 11.06
C LYS A 111 -11.47 7.74 12.50
N SER A 112 -10.35 7.03 12.70
CA SER A 112 -9.75 6.81 14.03
C SER A 112 -8.94 7.99 14.55
N GLY A 113 -8.83 9.10 13.81
CA GLY A 113 -8.09 10.30 14.22
C GLY A 113 -6.56 10.14 14.24
N LEU A 114 -6.02 9.07 13.64
CA LEU A 114 -4.59 8.78 13.62
C LEU A 114 -3.84 9.51 12.50
N ILE A 115 -4.58 9.93 11.46
CA ILE A 115 -4.05 10.74 10.36
C ILE A 115 -4.95 11.92 10.06
N ASP A 116 -4.34 12.98 9.52
CA ASP A 116 -5.01 14.12 8.93
C ASP A 116 -4.52 14.35 7.49
N ILE A 117 -5.31 15.08 6.70
CA ILE A 117 -5.01 15.41 5.31
C ILE A 117 -4.88 16.93 5.18
N GLN A 118 -3.66 17.40 5.00
CA GLN A 118 -3.33 18.82 4.97
C GLN A 118 -3.00 19.28 3.53
N PRO A 119 -3.47 20.46 3.09
CA PRO A 119 -3.09 20.99 1.79
C PRO A 119 -1.62 21.43 1.80
N LYS A 120 -0.90 21.08 0.73
CA LYS A 120 0.48 21.53 0.50
C LYS A 120 0.48 22.87 -0.22
N LEU A 121 0.72 23.94 0.54
CA LEU A 121 0.75 25.30 0.03
C LEU A 121 2.07 25.60 -0.69
N THR A 122 1.97 26.31 -1.81
CA THR A 122 3.09 26.87 -2.58
C THR A 122 2.79 28.32 -2.92
N GLU A 123 3.78 29.06 -3.42
CA GLU A 123 3.62 30.45 -3.87
C GLU A 123 2.53 30.61 -4.95
N LYS A 124 2.23 29.54 -5.69
CA LYS A 124 1.20 29.49 -6.74
C LYS A 124 -0.16 28.97 -6.25
N GLY A 125 -0.31 28.70 -4.95
CA GLY A 125 -1.51 28.12 -4.35
C GLY A 125 -1.34 26.67 -3.90
N ILE A 126 -2.44 25.91 -3.83
CA ILE A 126 -2.44 24.52 -3.36
C ILE A 126 -1.84 23.62 -4.45
N SER A 127 -0.72 22.96 -4.14
CA SER A 127 -0.02 22.04 -5.03
C SER A 127 -0.47 20.58 -4.91
N GLY A 128 -1.18 20.24 -3.83
CA GLY A 128 -1.63 18.88 -3.53
C GLY A 128 -2.00 18.72 -2.06
N PHE A 129 -2.07 17.48 -1.60
CA PHE A 129 -2.39 17.14 -0.22
C PHE A 129 -1.35 16.18 0.38
N GLN A 130 -1.07 16.34 1.66
CA GLN A 130 -0.18 15.49 2.44
C GLN A 130 -0.98 14.77 3.52
N ILE A 131 -0.73 13.48 3.65
CA ILE A 131 -1.24 12.64 4.72
C ILE A 131 -0.22 12.74 5.85
N VAL A 132 -0.66 13.24 7.01
CA VAL A 132 0.18 13.52 8.17
C VAL A 132 -0.28 12.65 9.33
N TRP A 133 0.68 12.12 10.10
CA TRP A 133 0.38 11.39 11.33
C TRP A 133 0.00 12.36 12.45
N THR A 134 -1.12 12.11 13.12
CA THR A 134 -1.62 12.91 14.25
C THR A 134 -1.70 12.13 15.55
N GLY A 135 -1.57 10.80 15.50
CA GLY A 135 -1.53 9.96 16.69
C GLY A 135 -0.25 10.15 17.51
N GLU A 136 -0.21 9.49 18.67
CA GLU A 136 1.01 9.43 19.48
C GLU A 136 2.16 8.77 18.70
N LEU A 137 3.37 9.27 18.90
CA LEU A 137 4.57 8.69 18.31
C LEU A 137 5.04 7.54 19.19
N GLY A 138 5.12 6.33 18.62
CA GLY A 138 5.53 5.15 19.39
C GLY A 138 5.65 3.94 18.49
N GLU A 139 6.88 3.49 18.25
CA GLU A 139 7.11 2.27 17.47
C GLU A 139 6.67 1.01 18.22
N GLU A 140 6.56 1.06 19.54
CA GLU A 140 6.17 -0.09 20.38
C GLU A 140 4.68 -0.42 20.25
N ALA A 141 3.85 0.57 19.94
CA ALA A 141 2.43 0.39 19.70
C ALA A 141 2.12 -0.26 18.34
N ILE A 142 3.11 -0.32 17.44
CA ILE A 142 2.98 -0.87 16.09
C ILE A 142 3.37 -2.34 16.08
N ASP A 143 2.42 -3.22 15.71
CA ASP A 143 2.62 -4.67 15.63
C ASP A 143 3.31 -5.09 14.32
N LEU A 144 4.54 -4.61 14.16
CA LEU A 144 5.48 -5.06 13.14
C LEU A 144 6.70 -5.68 13.81
N ASN A 145 7.16 -6.82 13.27
CA ASN A 145 8.35 -7.47 13.79
C ASN A 145 9.61 -6.64 13.49
N ARG A 146 10.72 -6.99 14.15
CA ARG A 146 11.98 -6.24 14.03
C ARG A 146 12.51 -6.20 12.59
N GLN A 147 12.28 -7.25 11.81
CA GLN A 147 12.75 -7.35 10.42
C GLN A 147 11.91 -6.48 9.48
N GLU A 148 10.59 -6.50 9.63
CA GLU A 148 9.63 -5.64 8.92
C GLU A 148 9.98 -4.16 9.16
N LYS A 149 10.07 -3.75 10.43
CA LYS A 149 10.46 -2.39 10.81
C LYS A 149 11.81 -1.99 10.19
N ARG A 150 12.81 -2.90 10.19
CA ARG A 150 14.13 -2.65 9.58
C ARG A 150 14.05 -2.44 8.07
N ILE A 151 13.26 -3.24 7.36
CA ILE A 151 13.11 -3.12 5.90
C ILE A 151 12.39 -1.83 5.54
N ILE A 152 11.31 -1.49 6.23
CA ILE A 152 10.58 -0.25 5.98
C ILE A 152 11.48 0.97 6.21
N ARG A 153 12.27 0.99 7.31
CA ARG A 153 13.27 2.06 7.53
C ARG A 153 14.27 2.17 6.38
N LYS A 154 14.80 1.05 5.90
CA LYS A 154 15.72 1.03 4.75
C LYS A 154 15.09 1.62 3.48
N VAL A 155 13.82 1.27 3.21
CA VAL A 155 13.08 1.83 2.07
C VAL A 155 12.90 3.34 2.23
N LEU A 156 12.51 3.80 3.42
CA LEU A 156 12.37 5.23 3.70
C LEU A 156 13.70 5.99 3.59
N GLU A 157 14.81 5.39 4.03
CA GLU A 157 16.15 5.97 3.91
C GLU A 157 16.58 6.13 2.45
N ASN A 158 16.23 5.17 1.59
CA ASN A 158 16.52 5.24 0.16
C ASN A 158 15.64 6.27 -0.57
N PHE A 159 14.49 6.63 -0.01
CA PHE A 159 13.53 7.59 -0.59
C PHE A 159 13.26 8.80 0.34
N LYS A 160 14.30 9.30 1.01
CA LYS A 160 14.20 10.43 1.96
C LYS A 160 13.54 11.67 1.36
N ASN A 161 13.92 12.02 0.13
CA ASN A 161 13.45 13.24 -0.53
C ASN A 161 12.16 13.02 -1.31
N ALA A 162 12.17 12.04 -2.22
CA ALA A 162 11.04 11.70 -3.06
C ALA A 162 11.25 10.33 -3.73
N VAL A 163 10.16 9.77 -4.23
CA VAL A 163 10.13 8.49 -4.95
C VAL A 163 10.22 8.75 -6.46
N TYR A 164 11.31 9.35 -6.93
CA TYR A 164 11.55 9.62 -8.36
C TYR A 164 12.61 8.70 -8.98
N ASP A 165 13.58 8.22 -8.19
CA ASP A 165 14.72 7.41 -8.66
C ASP A 165 14.44 5.90 -8.57
N GLU A 166 13.21 5.48 -8.87
CA GLU A 166 12.71 4.11 -8.68
C GLU A 166 13.60 3.06 -9.38
N ASN A 167 13.93 3.30 -10.64
CA ASN A 167 14.72 2.41 -11.50
C ASN A 167 16.14 2.21 -10.97
N ARG A 168 16.66 3.17 -10.20
CA ARG A 168 18.01 3.12 -9.62
C ARG A 168 17.99 2.37 -8.30
N VAL A 169 16.97 2.59 -7.48
CA VAL A 169 16.90 2.03 -6.13
C VAL A 169 16.39 0.59 -6.14
N TYR A 170 15.30 0.31 -6.88
CA TYR A 170 14.66 -1.01 -6.93
C TYR A 170 14.24 -1.38 -8.36
N PRO A 171 15.20 -1.58 -9.30
CA PRO A 171 14.92 -1.82 -10.72
C PRO A 171 13.97 -2.98 -10.96
N ASN A 172 14.18 -4.13 -10.31
CA ASN A 172 13.35 -5.32 -10.54
C ASN A 172 11.88 -5.11 -10.14
N LEU A 173 11.63 -4.37 -9.05
CA LEU A 173 10.27 -4.08 -8.60
C LEU A 173 9.58 -3.12 -9.57
N TYR A 174 10.32 -2.09 -10.00
CA TYR A 174 9.83 -1.13 -10.98
C TYR A 174 9.54 -1.76 -12.35
N GLU A 175 10.39 -2.68 -12.83
CA GLU A 175 10.18 -3.39 -14.09
C GLU A 175 8.91 -4.25 -14.06
N ASN A 176 8.70 -5.02 -13.00
CA ASN A 176 7.48 -5.83 -12.85
C ASN A 176 6.22 -4.96 -12.84
N TYR A 177 6.27 -3.81 -12.16
CA TYR A 177 5.21 -2.82 -12.18
C TYR A 177 4.91 -2.34 -13.61
N ILE A 178 5.91 -1.90 -14.38
CA ILE A 178 5.73 -1.40 -15.76
C ILE A 178 5.17 -2.46 -16.71
N ILE A 179 5.62 -3.72 -16.58
CA ILE A 179 5.24 -4.79 -17.50
C ILE A 179 3.80 -5.25 -17.26
N SER A 180 3.32 -5.14 -16.02
CA SER A 180 1.94 -5.45 -15.68
C SER A 180 1.01 -4.56 -16.51
N PRO A 181 -0.07 -5.07 -17.13
CA PRO A 181 -1.03 -4.21 -17.83
C PRO A 181 -1.68 -3.20 -16.87
N LEU A 182 -2.13 -2.07 -17.41
CA LEU A 182 -2.89 -1.10 -16.62
C LEU A 182 -4.17 -1.74 -16.08
N PHE A 183 -4.47 -1.49 -14.81
CA PHE A 183 -5.55 -2.11 -14.03
C PHE A 183 -5.42 -3.62 -13.82
N ALA A 184 -4.26 -4.21 -14.09
CA ALA A 184 -3.96 -5.60 -13.76
C ALA A 184 -3.25 -5.74 -12.42
N GLU A 185 -3.33 -6.94 -11.86
CA GLU A 185 -2.56 -7.34 -10.70
C GLU A 185 -1.06 -7.37 -11.01
N ILE A 186 -0.25 -6.89 -10.07
CA ILE A 186 1.22 -6.96 -10.13
C ILE A 186 1.63 -8.22 -9.34
N PRO A 187 2.12 -9.27 -10.02
CA PRO A 187 2.35 -10.55 -9.37
C PRO A 187 3.59 -10.51 -8.45
N PHE A 188 3.41 -10.98 -7.22
CA PHE A 188 4.50 -11.39 -6.33
C PHE A 188 4.55 -12.92 -6.31
N SER A 189 5.42 -13.50 -7.13
CA SER A 189 5.57 -14.96 -7.22
C SER A 189 6.99 -15.41 -6.91
N MET A 190 7.14 -16.64 -6.43
CA MET A 190 8.46 -17.27 -6.27
C MET A 190 9.24 -17.28 -7.59
N ASP A 191 8.53 -17.43 -8.70
CA ASP A 191 9.11 -17.39 -10.06
C ASP A 191 9.73 -16.03 -10.37
N THR A 192 9.17 -14.95 -9.81
CA THR A 192 9.71 -13.58 -9.90
C THR A 192 10.72 -13.22 -8.80
N LEU A 193 10.93 -14.09 -7.80
CA LEU A 193 11.72 -13.79 -6.60
C LEU A 193 13.23 -13.66 -6.90
N ASN A 194 13.68 -14.19 -8.04
CA ASN A 194 15.07 -14.14 -8.50
C ASN A 194 15.21 -13.94 -10.01
N THR A 195 14.28 -13.26 -10.70
CA THR A 195 14.49 -12.86 -12.09
C THR A 195 15.56 -11.76 -12.20
N LYS A 196 16.82 -12.13 -11.95
CA LYS A 196 17.97 -11.60 -12.68
C LYS A 196 18.10 -12.39 -13.99
N ILE A 197 17.11 -12.37 -14.88
CA ILE A 197 17.26 -12.98 -16.22
C ILE A 197 16.49 -12.15 -17.25
N HIS A 198 17.18 -11.13 -17.77
CA HIS A 198 17.27 -10.76 -19.19
C HIS A 198 16.01 -10.43 -20.04
N PHE A 199 16.08 -9.24 -20.65
CA PHE A 199 15.32 -8.68 -21.80
C PHE A 199 13.91 -8.16 -21.48
N PHE A 200 13.71 -6.84 -21.36
CA PHE A 200 13.57 -5.97 -22.53
C PHE A 200 14.06 -4.53 -22.26
N LYS A 201 15.38 -4.30 -22.32
CA LYS A 201 15.87 -2.98 -22.79
C LYS A 201 15.46 -2.85 -24.25
N ARG A 202 14.29 -2.24 -24.49
CA ARG A 202 13.72 -1.90 -25.80
C ARG A 202 14.54 -0.80 -26.52
N LYS A 203 15.87 -0.92 -26.52
CA LYS A 203 16.80 -0.09 -27.29
C LYS A 203 17.80 -0.88 -28.14
N THR A 204 17.78 -2.21 -28.15
CA THR A 204 18.66 -3.01 -29.02
C THR A 204 17.98 -4.29 -29.53
N LEU A 205 16.81 -4.15 -30.15
CA LEU A 205 16.21 -5.24 -30.95
C LEU A 205 16.75 -5.31 -32.39
N LEU A 206 17.69 -4.45 -32.79
CA LEU A 206 18.16 -4.36 -34.17
C LEU A 206 19.47 -5.10 -34.49
N ASN A 207 20.16 -5.72 -33.53
CA ASN A 207 21.53 -6.23 -33.78
C ASN A 207 21.84 -7.65 -33.29
N ILE A 208 20.87 -8.48 -32.94
CA ILE A 208 21.17 -9.88 -32.61
C ILE A 208 20.52 -10.78 -33.66
N SER A 209 21.36 -11.12 -34.63
CA SER A 209 21.09 -12.08 -35.69
C SER A 209 20.75 -13.46 -35.12
N GLY A 210 19.77 -14.10 -35.77
CA GLY A 210 19.71 -15.53 -35.99
C GLY A 210 19.87 -16.46 -34.78
N LYS A 211 18.80 -16.67 -34.00
CA LYS A 211 18.32 -18.00 -33.56
C LYS A 211 17.08 -17.85 -32.66
N ILE A 212 15.93 -17.88 -33.32
CA ILE A 212 14.67 -18.57 -32.97
C ILE A 212 14.30 -18.57 -31.48
N PHE A 213 13.42 -17.64 -31.12
CA PHE A 213 12.57 -17.74 -29.94
C PHE A 213 11.61 -18.92 -30.12
N LYS A 214 11.73 -19.95 -29.30
CA LYS A 214 10.63 -20.90 -29.07
C LYS A 214 9.72 -20.27 -28.01
N VAL A 215 8.82 -19.42 -28.49
CA VAL A 215 7.77 -18.80 -27.69
C VAL A 215 6.82 -19.90 -27.24
N LEU A 216 6.80 -20.19 -25.94
CA LEU A 216 5.75 -20.97 -25.31
C LEU A 216 4.57 -20.02 -25.03
N PHE A 217 3.67 -19.91 -25.99
CA PHE A 217 2.26 -19.68 -25.68
C PHE A 217 1.62 -21.07 -25.61
N SER A 218 1.09 -21.46 -24.45
CA SER A 218 0.20 -22.62 -24.34
C SER A 218 -1.22 -22.19 -24.71
N GLU A 219 -1.88 -23.00 -25.53
CA GLU A 219 -3.34 -22.98 -25.78
C GLU A 219 -4.15 -23.22 -24.50
#